data_AF-A0A349P8T6-F1
#
_entry.id   AF-A0A349P8T6-F1
#
_cell.length_a   1.000
_cell.length_b   1.000
_cell.length_c   1.000
_cell.angle_alpha   90.00
_cell.angle_beta   90.00
_cell.angle_gamma   90.00
#
_symmetry.space_group_name_H-M   'P 1'
#
loop_
_entity.id
_entity.type
_entity.pdbx_description
1 polymer ?
#
loop_
_entity_poly.entity_id
_entity_poly.type
_entity_poly.pdbx_seq_one_letter_code
_entity_poly.pdbx_strand_id
1 'polypeptide(L)'
;MPVYLITYSLLFWVPALIFIFFLLKTFDGGLRKSFWAACGAMAVVSVIMEYLFLKFDVWFFSEKIDSLLGLWIGAAPVEEFVFWFGATPFCLAIYLSYCKFLKKNA
;
A
#
# COMPACT_ATOMS: atom_id res chain seq x y z
N MET A 1 5.14 7.55 -14.35
CA MET A 1 6.15 6.52 -14.53
C MET A 1 5.42 5.26 -14.95
N PRO A 2 5.06 5.10 -16.24
CA PRO A 2 4.22 3.99 -16.67
C PRO A 2 4.85 2.63 -16.35
N VAL A 3 6.15 2.49 -16.61
CA VAL A 3 6.90 1.28 -16.31
C VAL A 3 6.91 1.02 -14.81
N TYR A 4 7.23 2.01 -13.98
CA TYR A 4 7.23 1.88 -12.52
C TYR A 4 5.85 1.45 -11.99
N LEU A 5 4.79 2.12 -12.42
CA LEU A 5 3.43 1.79 -12.02
C LEU A 5 3.07 0.35 -12.42
N ILE A 6 3.43 -0.07 -13.63
CA ILE A 6 3.23 -1.43 -14.13
C ILE A 6 4.04 -2.44 -13.31
N THR A 7 5.32 -2.14 -13.05
CA THR A 7 6.21 -2.98 -12.23
C THR A 7 5.65 -3.15 -10.82
N TYR A 8 5.24 -2.07 -10.15
CA TYR A 8 4.63 -2.16 -8.83
C TYR A 8 3.28 -2.87 -8.86
N SER A 9 2.47 -2.64 -9.89
CA SER A 9 1.18 -3.32 -10.01
C SER A 9 1.35 -4.83 -10.21
N LEU A 10 2.22 -5.24 -11.13
CA LEU A 10 2.39 -6.65 -11.50
C LEU A 10 3.31 -7.42 -10.56
N LEU A 11 4.46 -6.85 -10.19
CA LEU A 11 5.47 -7.58 -9.42
C LEU A 11 5.26 -7.45 -7.91
N PHE A 12 4.53 -6.42 -7.45
CA PHE A 12 4.24 -6.25 -6.03
C PHE A 12 2.75 -6.47 -5.72
N TRP A 13 1.84 -5.71 -6.33
CA TRP A 13 0.42 -5.76 -5.96
C TRP A 13 -0.27 -7.08 -6.30
N VAL A 14 -0.08 -7.61 -7.51
CA VAL A 14 -0.70 -8.91 -7.88
C VAL A 14 -0.30 -10.02 -6.89
N PRO A 15 1.00 -10.31 -6.64
CA PRO A 15 1.36 -11.35 -5.68
C PRO A 15 0.94 -11.00 -4.24
N ALA A 16 1.02 -9.73 -3.83
CA ALA A 16 0.58 -9.31 -2.50
C ALA A 16 -0.92 -9.54 -2.29
N LEU A 17 -1.77 -9.13 -3.25
CA LEU A 17 -3.22 -9.31 -3.17
C LEU A 17 -3.61 -10.78 -3.19
N ILE A 18 -2.95 -11.60 -4.00
CA ILE A 18 -3.14 -13.06 -4.00
C ILE A 18 -2.81 -13.61 -2.61
N PHE A 19 -1.65 -13.26 -2.05
CA PHE A 19 -1.25 -13.67 -0.72
C PHE A 19 -2.24 -13.24 0.36
N ILE A 20 -2.61 -11.95 0.39
CA ILE A 20 -3.59 -11.38 1.32
C ILE A 20 -4.93 -12.11 1.22
N PHE A 21 -5.42 -12.32 0.00
CA PHE A 21 -6.70 -12.99 -0.24
C PHE A 21 -6.74 -14.40 0.33
N PHE A 22 -5.70 -15.20 0.08
CA PHE A 22 -5.61 -16.56 0.63
C PHE A 22 -5.39 -16.56 2.14
N LEU A 23 -4.53 -15.68 2.65
CA LEU A 23 -4.28 -15.55 4.07
C LEU A 23 -5.55 -15.18 4.85
N LEU A 24 -6.28 -14.16 4.41
CA LEU A 24 -7.47 -13.68 5.11
C LEU A 24 -8.58 -14.74 5.18
N LYS A 25 -8.67 -15.66 4.22
CA LYS A 25 -9.60 -16.80 4.28
C LYS A 25 -9.37 -17.71 5.49
N THR A 26 -8.18 -17.69 6.08
CA THR A 26 -7.82 -18.52 7.26
C THR A 26 -8.24 -17.90 8.60
N PHE A 27 -8.63 -16.62 8.61
CA PHE A 27 -9.06 -15.89 9.79
C PHE A 27 -10.58 -15.70 9.84
N ASP A 28 -11.13 -15.42 11.02
CA ASP A 28 -12.56 -15.16 11.22
C ASP A 28 -12.98 -13.78 10.66
N GLY A 29 -14.29 -13.55 10.59
CA GLY A 29 -14.84 -12.32 10.03
C GLY A 29 -14.49 -11.05 10.82
N GLY A 30 -14.27 -11.15 12.14
CA GLY A 30 -13.89 -10.02 12.98
C GLY A 30 -12.47 -9.53 12.68
N LEU A 31 -11.52 -10.46 12.58
CA LEU A 31 -10.14 -10.11 12.23
C LEU A 31 -10.03 -9.56 10.80
N ARG A 32 -10.75 -10.15 9.84
CA ARG A 32 -10.80 -9.64 8.45
C ARG A 32 -11.29 -8.19 8.39
N LYS A 33 -12.35 -7.87 9.14
CA LYS A 33 -12.88 -6.50 9.22
C LYS A 33 -11.84 -5.55 9.83
N SER A 34 -11.18 -5.97 10.90
CA SER A 34 -10.14 -5.17 11.58
C SER A 34 -8.94 -4.90 10.67
N PHE A 35 -8.53 -5.91 9.88
CA PHE A 35 -7.49 -5.75 8.86
C PHE A 35 -7.85 -4.64 7.85
N TRP A 36 -9.03 -4.70 7.24
CA TRP A 36 -9.44 -3.71 6.25
C TRP A 36 -9.67 -2.33 6.86
N ALA A 37 -10.18 -2.25 8.10
CA ALA A 37 -10.31 -1.00 8.83
C ALA A 37 -8.94 -0.35 9.08
N ALA A 38 -7.93 -1.13 9.49
CA ALA A 38 -6.57 -0.64 9.68
C ALA A 38 -5.95 -0.16 8.35
N CYS A 39 -6.11 -0.93 7.27
CA CYS A 39 -5.66 -0.52 5.93
C CYS A 39 -6.33 0.78 5.47
N GLY A 40 -7.64 0.93 5.70
CA GLY A 40 -8.37 2.16 5.36
C GLY A 40 -7.91 3.36 6.18
N ALA A 41 -7.74 3.19 7.50
CA ALA A 41 -7.24 4.25 8.37
C ALA A 41 -5.84 4.71 7.96
N MET A 42 -4.94 3.77 7.66
CA MET A 42 -3.59 4.09 7.20
C MET A 42 -3.58 4.71 5.80
N ALA A 43 -4.48 4.31 4.89
CA ALA A 43 -4.59 4.96 3.60
C ALA A 43 -4.91 6.46 3.76
N VAL A 44 -5.83 6.81 4.65
CA VAL A 44 -6.13 8.22 4.98
C VAL A 44 -4.91 8.94 5.54
N VAL A 45 -4.21 8.32 6.49
CA VAL A 45 -2.97 8.89 7.07
C VAL A 45 -1.90 9.10 5.98
N SER A 46 -1.66 8.12 5.12
CA SER A 46 -0.70 8.21 4.03
C SER A 46 -1.03 9.34 3.07
N VAL A 47 -2.30 9.53 2.71
CA VAL A 47 -2.72 10.67 1.88
C VAL A 47 -2.39 11.99 2.56
N ILE A 48 -2.75 12.16 3.83
CA ILE A 48 -2.49 13.41 4.57
C ILE A 48 -0.99 13.68 4.64
N MET A 49 -0.19 12.66 4.94
CA MET A 49 1.27 12.76 5.01
C MET A 49 1.88 13.16 3.67
N GLU A 50 1.43 12.59 2.56
CA GLU A 50 1.89 12.94 1.21
C GLU A 50 1.69 14.43 0.92
N TYR A 51 0.49 14.95 1.17
CA TYR A 51 0.20 16.36 0.95
C TYR A 51 1.01 17.29 1.86
N LEU A 52 1.29 16.88 3.10
CA LEU A 52 2.17 17.65 3.98
C LEU A 52 3.61 17.66 3.45
N PHE A 53 4.12 16.53 3.00
CA PHE A 53 5.48 16.42 2.47
C PHE A 53 5.69 17.21 1.19
N LEU A 54 4.71 17.19 0.28
CA LEU A 54 4.73 18.04 -0.91
C LEU A 54 4.64 19.52 -0.54
N LYS A 55 3.86 19.89 0.48
CA LYS A 55 3.75 21.27 0.95
C LYS A 55 5.04 21.81 1.55
N PHE A 56 5.84 20.96 2.19
CA PHE A 56 7.10 21.33 2.84
C PHE A 56 8.34 21.06 1.98
N ASP A 57 8.16 20.74 0.69
CA ASP A 57 9.24 20.41 -0.26
C ASP A 57 10.19 19.32 0.28
N VAL A 58 9.67 18.35 1.03
CA VAL A 58 10.47 17.24 1.58
C VAL A 58 11.03 16.38 0.43
N TRP A 59 10.24 16.22 -0.63
CA TRP A 59 10.66 15.66 -1.91
C TRP A 59 9.83 16.25 -3.05
N PHE A 60 10.31 16.09 -4.29
CA PHE A 60 9.62 16.53 -5.50
C PHE A 60 9.85 15.54 -6.65
N PHE A 61 8.95 15.54 -7.63
CA PHE A 61 9.03 14.68 -8.81
C PHE A 61 9.89 15.32 -9.90
N SER A 62 10.80 14.54 -10.48
CA SER A 62 11.60 14.96 -11.62
C SER A 62 11.12 14.29 -12.89
N GLU A 63 10.23 14.96 -13.64
CA GLU A 63 9.81 14.49 -14.96
C GLU A 63 10.96 14.40 -15.98
N LYS A 64 12.09 15.04 -15.70
CA LYS A 64 13.32 14.90 -16.52
C LYS A 64 13.91 13.49 -16.47
N ILE A 65 13.67 12.75 -15.40
CA ILE A 65 14.23 11.41 -15.16
C ILE A 65 13.11 10.38 -15.24
N ASP A 66 11.93 10.72 -14.72
CA ASP A 66 10.82 9.81 -14.48
C ASP A 66 9.51 10.38 -15.03
N SER A 67 9.19 10.06 -16.28
CA SER A 67 7.98 10.55 -16.95
C SER A 67 6.72 10.05 -16.24
N LEU A 68 5.91 10.94 -15.65
CA LEU A 68 4.66 10.63 -14.94
C LEU A 68 3.56 10.08 -15.86
N LEU A 69 2.59 9.34 -15.33
CA LEU A 69 1.44 8.83 -16.10
C LEU A 69 0.47 9.95 -16.51
N GLY A 70 0.61 11.13 -15.90
CA GLY A 70 -0.27 12.28 -16.11
C GLY A 70 -1.59 12.20 -15.33
N LEU A 71 -1.76 11.19 -14.46
CA LEU A 71 -2.90 11.10 -13.54
C LEU A 71 -2.51 11.68 -12.17
N TRP A 72 -3.37 12.54 -11.64
CA TRP A 72 -3.11 13.30 -10.42
C TRP A 72 -4.27 13.17 -9.44
N ILE A 73 -3.94 13.05 -8.16
CA ILE A 73 -4.87 13.23 -7.05
C ILE A 73 -4.47 14.55 -6.38
N GLY A 74 -5.25 15.60 -6.63
CA GLY A 74 -4.90 16.95 -6.20
C GLY A 74 -3.56 17.40 -6.78
N ALA A 75 -2.56 17.60 -5.93
CA ALA A 75 -1.21 18.05 -6.30
C ALA A 75 -0.19 16.90 -6.39
N ALA A 76 -0.58 15.67 -6.10
CA ALA A 76 0.29 14.50 -6.08
C ALA A 76 -0.02 13.56 -7.26
N PRO A 77 0.98 12.97 -7.93
CA PRO A 77 0.75 11.97 -8.96
C PRO A 77 0.20 10.67 -8.35
N VAL A 78 -0.63 9.94 -9.09
CA VAL A 78 -1.26 8.69 -8.62
C VAL A 78 -0.22 7.64 -8.21
N GLU A 79 0.94 7.64 -8.85
CA GLU A 79 2.02 6.69 -8.61
C GLU A 79 2.53 6.67 -7.16
N GLU A 80 2.46 7.79 -6.44
CA GLU A 80 2.86 7.85 -5.03
C GLU A 80 2.00 6.97 -4.15
N PHE A 81 0.70 7.01 -4.41
CA PHE A 81 -0.26 6.29 -3.60
C PHE A 81 -0.15 4.78 -3.80
N VAL A 82 0.35 4.33 -4.96
CA VAL A 82 0.44 2.90 -5.29
C VAL A 82 1.38 2.17 -4.34
N PHE A 83 2.51 2.76 -3.99
CA PHE A 83 3.41 2.14 -3.02
C PHE A 83 2.87 2.23 -1.59
N TRP A 84 2.49 3.45 -1.17
CA TRP A 84 2.06 3.70 0.21
C TRP A 84 0.78 2.95 0.60
N PHE A 85 -0.17 2.80 -0.33
CA PHE A 85 -1.40 2.04 -0.09
C PHE A 85 -1.16 0.53 -0.08
N GLY A 86 -0.10 0.05 -0.73
CA GLY A 86 0.24 -1.37 -0.78
C GLY A 86 1.08 -1.82 0.41
N ALA A 87 1.92 -0.94 0.95
CA ALA A 87 2.79 -1.24 2.07
C ALA A 87 2.01 -1.70 3.31
N THR A 88 0.96 -0.97 3.69
CA THR A 88 0.16 -1.30 4.88
C THR A 88 -0.48 -2.70 4.82
N PRO A 89 -1.33 -3.03 3.82
CA PRO A 89 -1.95 -4.35 3.76
C PRO A 89 -0.94 -5.47 3.63
N PHE A 90 0.17 -5.26 2.94
CA PHE A 90 1.24 -6.24 2.82
C PHE A 90 1.95 -6.51 4.16
N CYS A 91 2.39 -5.46 4.86
CA CYS A 91 3.05 -5.57 6.16
C CYS A 91 2.13 -6.21 7.20
N LEU A 92 0.86 -5.83 7.25
CA LEU A 92 -0.12 -6.44 8.14
C LEU A 92 -0.33 -7.92 7.80
N ALA A 93 -0.38 -8.28 6.52
CA ALA A 93 -0.53 -9.69 6.12
C ALA A 93 0.70 -10.53 6.50
N ILE A 94 1.91 -10.00 6.36
CA ILE A 94 3.12 -10.65 6.87
C ILE A 94 3.06 -10.83 8.39
N TYR A 95 2.67 -9.80 9.12
CA TYR A 95 2.56 -9.88 10.57
C TYR A 95 1.54 -10.94 11.01
N LEU A 96 0.36 -10.96 10.38
CA LEU A 96 -0.69 -11.94 10.67
C LEU A 96 -0.28 -13.35 10.28
N SER A 97 0.39 -13.54 9.14
CA SER A 97 0.88 -14.86 8.73
C SER A 97 1.94 -15.38 9.71
N TYR A 98 2.87 -14.52 10.15
CA TYR A 98 3.81 -14.84 11.21
C TYR A 98 3.10 -15.26 12.50
N CYS A 99 2.10 -14.50 12.94
CA CYS A 99 1.34 -14.82 14.13
C CYS A 99 0.59 -16.16 14.02
N LYS A 100 0.04 -16.49 12.85
CA LYS A 100 -0.73 -17.72 12.64
C LYS A 100 0.13 -18.97 12.53
N PHE A 101 1.23 -18.89 11.77
CA PHE A 101 1.99 -20.07 11.35
C PHE A 101 3.28 -20.27 12.14
N LEU A 102 3.89 -19.20 12.65
CA LEU A 102 5.20 -19.25 13.30
C LEU A 102 5.12 -18.99 14.80
N LYS A 103 4.19 -18.14 15.24
CA LYS A 103 3.95 -17.91 16.67
C LYS A 103 2.92 -18.91 17.19
N LYS A 104 3.39 -20.00 17.82
CA LYS A 104 2.59 -21.14 18.28
C LYS A 104 1.51 -20.87 19.35
N ASN A 105 1.19 -19.61 19.68
CA ASN A 105 0.32 -19.21 20.79
C ASN A 105 -0.49 -17.92 20.50
N ALA A 106 -1.08 -17.78 19.31
CA ALA A 106 -2.07 -16.73 19.03
C ALA A 106 -3.47 -17.34 18.92
#